data_AF-A0A843L567-F1
#
_entry.id   AF-A0A843L567-F1
#
_cell.length_a   1.000
_cell.length_b   1.000
_cell.length_c   1.000
_cell.angle_alpha   90.00
_cell.angle_beta   90.00
_cell.angle_gamma   90.00
#
_symmetry.space_group_name_H-M   'P 1'
#
loop_
_entity.id
_entity.type
_entity.pdbx_description
1 polymer ?
#
loop_
_entity_poly.entity_id
_entity_poly.type
_entity_poly.pdbx_seq_one_letter_code
_entity_poly.pdbx_strand_id
1 'polypeptide(L)' 'MERMLTIIGEAAKMVSLELRAEHPEIPWREAAGMRDRIVHHYFGVDYEAVFLTLRDDLPALKREIQSILNEADR' A
#
# COMPACT_ATOMS: atom_id res chain seq x y z
N MET A 1 -5.06 -13.88 0.56
CA MET A 1 -4.11 -12.82 0.94
C MET A 1 -3.54 -12.15 -0.29
N GLU A 2 -2.87 -12.90 -1.18
CA GLU A 2 -2.28 -12.40 -2.43
C GLU A 2 -3.22 -11.52 -3.25
N ARG A 3 -4.48 -11.95 -3.47
CA ARG A 3 -5.47 -11.17 -4.21
C ARG A 3 -5.76 -9.79 -3.61
N MET A 4 -5.81 -9.67 -2.29
CA MET A 4 -6.10 -8.40 -1.63
C MET A 4 -4.93 -7.42 -1.80
N LEU A 5 -3.71 -7.91 -1.66
CA LEU A 5 -2.48 -7.13 -1.83
C LEU A 5 -2.32 -6.69 -3.28
N THR A 6 -2.69 -7.55 -4.24
CA THR A 6 -2.77 -7.17 -5.65
C THR A 6 -3.78 -6.04 -5.89
N ILE A 7 -4.97 -6.11 -5.29
CA ILE A 7 -5.98 -5.05 -5.44
C ILE A 7 -5.45 -3.72 -4.88
N ILE A 8 -4.81 -3.74 -3.70
CA ILE A 8 -4.21 -2.54 -3.10
C ILE A 8 -3.12 -1.97 -4.01
N GLY A 9 -2.23 -2.81 -4.54
CA GLY A 9 -1.16 -2.37 -5.42
C GLY A 9 -1.66 -1.78 -6.73
N GLU A 10 -2.66 -2.40 -7.38
CA GLU A 10 -3.26 -1.85 -8.59
C GLU A 10 -4.01 -0.54 -8.30
N ALA A 11 -4.73 -0.44 -7.18
CA ALA A 11 -5.38 0.81 -6.78
C ALA A 11 -4.35 1.93 -6.55
N ALA A 12 -3.24 1.65 -5.88
CA ALA A 12 -2.15 2.61 -5.67
C ALA A 12 -1.55 3.11 -6.99
N LYS A 13 -1.45 2.25 -8.03
CA LYS A 13 -1.00 2.64 -9.38
C LYS A 13 -1.99 3.55 -10.12
N MET A 14 -3.26 3.52 -9.75
CA MET A 14 -4.31 4.33 -10.38
C MET A 14 -4.45 5.72 -9.76
N VAL A 15 -3.83 5.98 -8.61
CA VAL A 15 -3.81 7.33 -8.00
C VAL A 15 -3.05 8.30 -8.91
N SER A 16 -3.57 9.50 -9.14
CA SER A 16 -2.93 10.49 -10.03
C SER A 16 -1.55 10.92 -9.51
N LEU A 17 -0.66 11.37 -10.39
CA LEU A 17 0.69 11.79 -9.97
C LEU A 17 0.63 13.07 -9.14
N GLU A 18 -0.34 13.93 -9.42
CA GLU A 18 -0.62 15.16 -8.70
C GLU A 18 -0.94 14.87 -7.23
N LEU A 19 -1.89 13.96 -6.97
CA LEU A 19 -2.28 13.60 -5.61
C LEU A 19 -1.14 12.90 -4.86
N ARG A 20 -0.33 12.09 -5.56
CA ARG A 20 0.87 11.49 -4.94
C ARG A 20 1.92 12.51 -4.57
N ALA A 21 2.05 13.58 -5.36
CA ALA A 21 2.99 14.66 -5.10
C ALA A 21 2.55 15.55 -3.93
N GLU A 22 1.23 15.70 -3.75
CA GLU A 22 0.63 16.40 -2.61
C GLU A 22 0.77 15.63 -1.29
N HIS A 23 0.83 14.30 -1.36
CA HIS A 23 0.94 13.39 -0.21
C HIS A 23 2.21 12.52 -0.24
N PRO A 24 3.42 13.11 -0.16
CA PRO A 24 4.68 12.37 -0.24
C PRO A 24 4.98 11.51 1.01
N GLU A 25 4.26 11.73 2.11
CA GLU A 25 4.32 10.92 3.34
C GLU A 25 3.82 9.48 3.12
N ILE A 26 2.97 9.26 2.11
CA ILE A 26 2.51 7.93 1.74
C ILE A 26 3.56 7.26 0.84
N PRO A 27 4.01 6.03 1.17
CA PRO A 27 4.98 5.30 0.37
C PRO A 27 4.32 4.67 -0.87
N TRP A 28 3.92 5.52 -1.83
CA TRP A 28 3.14 5.12 -3.01
C TRP A 28 3.79 4.03 -3.85
N ARG A 29 5.12 4.08 -3.98
CA ARG A 29 5.88 3.10 -4.77
C ARG A 29 5.85 1.73 -4.11
N GLU A 30 6.00 1.69 -2.80
CA GLU A 30 5.93 0.48 -2.00
C GLU A 30 4.51 -0.09 -1.97
N ALA A 31 3.49 0.77 -1.87
CA ALA A 31 2.09 0.37 -1.97
C ALA A 31 1.78 -0.25 -3.34
N ALA A 32 2.26 0.35 -4.43
CA ALA A 32 2.11 -0.18 -5.79
C ALA A 32 2.86 -1.50 -6.02
N GLY A 33 3.99 -1.70 -5.31
CA GLY A 33 4.83 -2.90 -5.36
C GLY A 33 4.52 -3.96 -4.29
N MET A 34 3.38 -3.85 -3.61
CA MET A 34 3.04 -4.69 -2.44
C MET A 34 2.96 -6.18 -2.78
N ARG A 35 2.52 -6.52 -4.00
CA ARG A 35 2.55 -7.90 -4.52
C ARG A 35 3.99 -8.41 -4.63
N ASP A 36 4.88 -7.61 -5.19
CA ASP A 36 6.24 -8.02 -5.50
C ASP A 36 7.03 -8.28 -4.21
N ARG A 37 6.79 -7.49 -3.14
CA ARG A 37 7.39 -7.72 -1.82
C ARG A 37 7.02 -9.06 -1.19
N ILE A 38 5.83 -9.58 -1.47
CA ILE A 38 5.30 -10.79 -0.83
C ILE A 38 5.56 -12.05 -1.67
N VAL A 39 5.64 -11.88 -3.00
CA VAL A 39 5.82 -12.97 -3.97
C VAL A 39 7.31 -13.20 -4.34
N HIS A 40 8.23 -12.28 -3.99
CA HIS A 40 9.63 -12.35 -4.45
C HIS A 40 10.46 -13.57 -4.02
N HIS A 41 9.89 -14.47 -3.23
CA HIS A 41 10.54 -15.72 -2.88
C HIS A 41 9.67 -16.91 -3.29
N TYR A 42 9.74 -17.28 -4.57
CA TYR A 42 9.43 -18.63 -5.05
C TYR A 42 10.31 -19.74 -4.38
N PHE A 43 11.20 -19.37 -3.45
CA PHE A 43 11.92 -20.28 -2.55
C PHE A 43 11.46 -20.21 -1.07
N GLY A 44 10.46 -19.40 -0.73
CA GLY A 44 9.86 -19.33 0.62
C GLY A 44 9.31 -17.93 0.96
N VAL A 45 8.01 -17.80 1.17
CA VAL A 45 7.37 -16.55 1.59
C VAL A 45 8.04 -16.03 2.87
N ASP A 46 8.48 -14.77 2.88
CA ASP A 46 8.90 -14.10 4.10
C ASP A 46 7.66 -13.75 4.93
N TYR A 47 7.24 -14.70 5.76
CA TYR A 47 6.06 -14.57 6.60
C TYR A 47 6.21 -13.47 7.66
N GLU A 48 7.44 -13.12 8.05
CA GLU A 48 7.70 -12.01 8.96
C GLU A 48 7.41 -10.68 8.26
N ALA A 49 7.91 -10.49 7.04
CA ALA A 49 7.59 -9.32 6.23
C ALA A 49 6.09 -9.20 5.95
N VAL A 50 5.41 -10.32 5.67
CA VAL A 50 3.94 -10.35 5.50
C VAL A 50 3.25 -9.93 6.80
N PHE A 51 3.64 -10.47 7.93
CA PHE A 51 3.04 -10.16 9.22
C PHE A 51 3.22 -8.68 9.60
N LEU A 52 4.42 -8.13 9.42
CA LEU A 52 4.72 -6.70 9.64
C LEU A 52 3.89 -5.82 8.70
N THR A 53 3.80 -6.17 7.42
CA THR A 53 2.97 -5.43 6.45
C THR A 53 1.50 -5.38 6.90
N LEU A 54 0.95 -6.50 7.34
CA LEU A 54 -0.44 -6.59 7.78
C LEU A 54 -0.70 -5.85 9.10
N ARG A 55 0.26 -5.91 10.04
CA ARG A 55 0.11 -5.35 11.40
C ARG A 55 0.40 -3.86 11.44
N ASP A 56 1.40 -3.40 10.72
CA ASP A 56 1.96 -2.05 10.88
C ASP A 56 1.69 -1.19 9.64
N ASP A 57 2.07 -1.66 8.45
CA ASP A 57 2.00 -0.85 7.22
C ASP A 57 0.58 -0.61 6.73
N LEU A 58 -0.26 -1.66 6.65
CA LEU A 58 -1.63 -1.52 6.14
C LEU A 58 -2.52 -0.63 7.03
N PRO A 59 -2.51 -0.73 8.36
CA PRO A 59 -3.25 0.18 9.21
C PRO A 59 -2.76 1.63 9.10
N ALA A 60 -1.45 1.85 8.95
CA ALA A 60 -0.91 3.18 8.71
C ALA A 60 -1.40 3.75 7.38
N LEU A 61 -1.25 2.99 6.28
CA LEU A 61 -1.73 3.38 4.96
C LEU A 61 -3.22 3.71 4.97
N LYS A 62 -4.04 2.91 5.67
CA LYS A 62 -5.47 3.18 5.80
C LYS A 62 -5.76 4.53 6.48
N ARG A 63 -5.01 4.90 7.53
CA ARG A 63 -5.20 6.18 8.22
C ARG A 63 -4.87 7.37 7.31
N GLU A 64 -3.76 7.31 6.59
CA GLU A 64 -3.36 8.37 5.68
C GLU A 64 -4.39 8.57 4.56
N ILE A 65 -4.83 7.48 3.91
CA ILE A 65 -5.87 7.53 2.88
C ILE A 65 -7.18 8.09 3.43
N GLN A 66 -7.55 7.75 4.67
CA GLN A 66 -8.75 8.31 5.30
C GLN A 66 -8.61 9.81 5.58
N SER A 67 -7.41 10.30 5.92
CA SER A 67 -7.17 11.74 6.08
C SER A 67 -7.41 12.47 4.77
N ILE A 68 -6.83 11.97 3.68
CA ILE A 68 -7.00 12.54 2.33
C ILE A 68 -8.48 12.62 1.94
N LEU A 69 -9.23 11.54 2.17
CA LEU A 69 -10.67 11.50 1.87
C LEU A 69 -11.44 12.53 2.71
N ASN A 70 -11.13 12.66 4.00
CA ASN A 70 -11.78 13.63 4.87
C ASN A 70 -11.44 15.08 4.50
N GLU A 71 -10.26 15.34 3.93
CA GLU A 71 -9.86 16.64 3.41
C GLU A 71 -10.62 16.97 2.11
N ALA A 72 -10.83 15.97 1.24
CA ALA A 72 -11.56 16.13 -0.02
C ALA A 72 -13.08 16.30 0.17
N ASP A 73 -13.67 15.72 1.22
CA ASP A 73 -15.10 15.83 1.55
C ASP A 73 -15.47 17.17 2.23
N ARG A 74 -14.49 18.05 2.47
CA ARG A 74 -14.63 19.31 3.22
C ARG A 74 -14.74 20.53 2.32
#